data_AF-A0A3B9UR69-F1
#
_entry.id   AF-A0A3B9UR69-F1
#
_cell.length_a   1.000
_cell.length_b   1.000
_cell.length_c   1.000
_cell.angle_alpha   90.00
_cell.angle_beta   90.00
_cell.angle_gamma   90.00
#
_symmetry.space_group_name_H-M   'P 1'
#
loop_
_entity.id
_entity.type
_entity.pdbx_description
1 polymer ?
#
loop_
_entity_poly.entity_id
_entity_poly.type
_entity_poly.pdbx_seq_one_letter_code
_entity_poly.pdbx_strand_id
1 'polypeptide(L)' 'ENGEYHTFVYDGPLFKEPVNFKFDEIVRNGNYSVLPLSLE' A
#
# COMPACT_ATOMS: atom_id res chain seq x y z
N GLU A 1 -8.19 -10.36 11.54
CA GLU A 1 -7.76 -9.07 12.16
C GLU A 1 -6.49 -9.17 13.02
N ASN A 2 -5.77 -10.29 13.04
CA ASN A 2 -4.53 -10.46 13.81
C ASN A 2 -3.28 -9.82 13.14
N GLY A 3 -3.45 -8.75 12.36
CA GLY A 3 -2.35 -8.11 11.63
C GLY A 3 -1.76 -8.93 10.48
N GLU A 4 -2.58 -9.79 9.84
CA GLU A 4 -2.14 -10.67 8.74
C GLU A 4 -1.70 -9.89 7.50
N TYR A 5 -2.31 -8.73 7.27
CA TYR A 5 -1.96 -7.82 6.19
C TYR A 5 -2.38 -6.38 6.52
N HIS A 6 -1.67 -5.42 5.92
CA HIS A 6 -2.03 -4.01 5.91
C HIS A 6 -2.33 -3.60 4.47
N THR A 7 -3.38 -2.81 4.27
CA THR A 7 -3.80 -2.31 2.96
C THR A 7 -3.79 -0.79 2.91
N PHE A 8 -3.73 -0.25 1.70
CA PHE A 8 -3.82 1.17 1.39
C PHE A 8 -4.99 1.40 0.44
N VAL A 9 -5.88 2.32 0.78
CA VAL A 9 -7.03 2.70 -0.07
C VAL A 9 -6.65 3.97 -0.82
N TYR A 10 -6.42 3.85 -2.12
CA TYR A 10 -6.00 4.97 -2.97
C TYR A 10 -7.17 5.72 -3.61
N ASP A 11 -8.31 5.05 -3.78
CA ASP A 11 -9.53 5.63 -4.34
C ASP A 11 -10.75 5.07 -3.59
N GLY A 12 -11.60 5.95 -3.09
CA GLY A 12 -12.74 5.61 -2.25
C GLY A 12 -13.86 6.63 -2.42
N PRO A 13 -15.09 6.32 -1.96
CA PRO A 13 -16.28 7.13 -2.27
C PRO A 13 -16.24 8.56 -1.73
N LEU A 14 -15.35 8.86 -0.77
CA LEU A 14 -15.15 10.18 -0.21
C LEU A 14 -13.96 10.94 -0.83
N PHE A 15 -13.21 10.31 -1.74
CA PHE A 15 -12.07 10.92 -2.39
C PHE A 15 -12.60 11.79 -3.53
N LYS A 16 -12.08 13.03 -3.64
CA LYS A 16 -12.41 13.91 -4.78
C LYS A 16 -11.72 13.45 -6.05
N GLU A 17 -10.48 12.97 -5.89
CA GLU A 17 -9.63 12.40 -6.93
C GLU A 17 -8.82 11.25 -6.29
N PRO A 18 -8.41 10.23 -7.07
CA PRO A 18 -7.53 9.16 -6.59
C PRO A 18 -6.18 9.69 -6.10
N VAL A 19 -5.57 9.01 -5.13
CA VAL A 19 -4.17 9.26 -4.75
C VAL A 19 -3.27 8.70 -5.84
N ASN A 20 -2.42 9.55 -6.43
CA ASN A 20 -1.39 9.08 -7.36
C ASN A 20 -0.17 8.57 -6.57
N PHE A 21 0.29 7.38 -6.91
CA PHE A 21 1.41 6.72 -6.23
C PHE A 21 2.06 5.71 -7.17
N LYS A 22 3.29 5.32 -6.83
CA LYS A 22 4.00 4.22 -7.49
C LYS A 22 4.44 3.18 -6.48
N PHE A 23 4.64 1.97 -7.00
CA PHE A 23 5.25 0.88 -6.24
C PHE A 23 6.76 0.99 -6.28
N ASP A 24 7.40 0.79 -5.12
CA ASP A 24 8.84 0.55 -5.04
C ASP A 24 9.12 -0.97 -5.04
N GLU A 25 10.38 -1.35 -4.85
CA GLU A 25 10.78 -2.76 -4.82
C GLU A 25 10.19 -3.51 -3.61
N ILE A 26 9.77 -4.76 -3.84
CA ILE A 26 9.25 -5.62 -2.77
C ILE A 26 10.36 -5.92 -1.76
N VAL A 27 10.09 -5.63 -0.49
CA VAL A 27 10.98 -5.96 0.63
C VAL A 27 10.49 -7.25 1.28
N ARG A 28 11.36 -8.25 1.37
CA ARG A 28 11.07 -9.54 2.03
C ARG A 28 11.85 -9.65 3.34
N ASN A 29 11.17 -10.01 4.42
CA ASN A 29 11.79 -10.25 5.73
C ASN A 29 11.19 -11.51 6.37
N GLY A 30 11.89 -12.64 6.24
CA GLY A 30 11.41 -13.94 6.70
C GLY A 30 10.06 -14.28 6.07
N ASN A 31 9.05 -14.49 6.91
CA ASN A 31 7.68 -14.80 6.49
C ASN A 31 6.85 -13.58 6.09
N TYR A 32 7.42 -12.38 6.17
CA TYR A 32 6.74 -11.12 5.85
C TYR A 32 7.23 -10.56 4.53
N SER A 33 6.32 -9.89 3.81
CA SER A 33 6.64 -9.12 2.61
C SER A 33 5.91 -7.80 2.66
N VAL A 34 6.58 -6.73 2.23
CA VAL A 34 6.03 -5.39 2.15
C VAL A 34 6.24 -4.88 0.73
N LEU A 35 5.20 -4.28 0.16
CA LEU A 35 5.26 -3.55 -1.10
C LEU A 35 5.19 -2.05 -0.76
N PRO A 36 6.32 -1.33 -0.74
CA PRO A 36 6.33 0.08 -0.39
C PRO A 36 5.70 0.92 -1.50
N LEU A 37 5.14 2.06 -1.08
CA LEU A 37 4.49 3.03 -1.95
C LEU A 37 5.19 4.38 -1.75
N SER A 38 5.46 5.08 -2.85
CA SER A 38 5.92 6.45 -2.83
C SER A 38 4.95 7.35 -3.60
N LEU A 39 4.77 8.58 -3.13
CA LEU A 39 3.98 9.58 -3.83
C LEU A 39 4.72 10.02 -5.09
N GLU A 40 3.97 10.21 -6.17
CA GLU A 40 4.48 10.86 -7.39
C GLU A 40 4.44 12.39 -7.29
#